data_AF-A0A6G3Y1J6-F1
#
_entry.id   AF-A0A6G3Y1J6-F1
#
_cell.length_a   1.000
_cell.length_b   1.000
_cell.length_c   1.000
_cell.angle_alpha   90.00
_cell.angle_beta   90.00
_cell.angle_gamma   90.00
#
_symmetry.space_group_name_H-M   'P 1'
#
loop_
_entity.id
_entity.type
_entity.pdbx_description
1 polymer ?
#
loop_
_entity_poly.entity_id
_entity_poly.type
_entity_poly.pdbx_seq_one_letter_code
_entity_poly.pdbx_strand_id
1 'polypeptide(L)'
;GKDGWVSLYLADSAPLLLPPPHPLELSALHESALITLSGGYGLFFRQIADQVRATTHPDCTDQQLADALWDLAWSGRLTNDTLAPLRSLLGSGRTAGSTAHRSRRSVPRGRYGSLTAAARPASRTGPPTVSGRWSLLPPVEPEPTHRAHALARTLLDRHGVVTRGAVQ
;
A
#
# COMPACT_ATOMS: atom_id res chain seq x y z
N GLY A 1 -7.23 -4.99 -14.65
CA GLY A 1 -7.80 -6.02 -13.76
C GLY A 1 -7.51 -5.61 -12.33
N LYS A 2 -8.36 -5.98 -11.37
CA LYS A 2 -8.16 -5.70 -9.93
C LYS A 2 -7.50 -6.87 -9.18
N ASP A 3 -6.86 -7.74 -9.94
CA ASP A 3 -6.21 -8.94 -9.46
C ASP A 3 -4.73 -8.60 -9.29
N GLY A 4 -4.25 -8.65 -8.05
CA GLY A 4 -2.90 -8.31 -7.67
C GLY A 4 -2.47 -9.13 -6.46
N TRP A 5 -1.17 -9.34 -6.33
CA TRP A 5 -0.59 -10.06 -5.20
C TRP A 5 -0.17 -9.07 -4.12
N VAL A 6 -0.42 -9.43 -2.87
CA VAL A 6 0.09 -8.69 -1.71
C VAL A 6 1.11 -9.57 -1.02
N SER A 7 2.32 -9.05 -0.88
CA SER A 7 3.41 -9.69 -0.13
C SER A 7 3.66 -8.93 1.16
N LEU A 8 3.81 -9.65 2.27
CA LEU A 8 4.14 -9.07 3.57
C LEU A 8 5.56 -9.50 3.93
N TYR A 9 6.42 -8.51 4.14
CA TYR A 9 7.80 -8.71 4.56
C TYR A 9 8.00 -8.10 5.94
N LEU A 10 8.84 -8.73 6.76
CA LEU A 10 9.34 -8.08 7.97
C LEU A 10 10.26 -6.93 7.55
N ALA A 11 10.22 -5.82 8.30
CA ALA A 11 10.94 -4.59 7.95
C ALA A 11 12.43 -4.86 7.69
N ASP A 12 13.09 -5.65 8.55
CA ASP A 12 14.52 -5.96 8.45
C ASP A 12 14.85 -6.87 7.25
N SER A 13 13.88 -7.66 6.79
CA SER A 13 14.05 -8.57 5.65
C SER A 13 13.65 -7.95 4.32
N ALA A 14 12.88 -6.86 4.34
CA ALA A 14 12.30 -6.25 3.15
C ALA A 14 13.37 -5.80 2.13
N PRO A 15 14.47 -5.13 2.50
CA PRO A 15 15.54 -4.77 1.55
C PRO A 15 16.11 -5.98 0.79
N LEU A 16 16.14 -7.15 1.43
CA LEU A 16 16.74 -8.36 0.88
C LEU A 16 15.76 -9.13 -0.03
N LEU A 17 14.48 -9.17 0.35
CA LEU A 17 13.49 -10.09 -0.22
C LEU A 17 12.45 -9.42 -1.12
N LEU A 18 12.33 -8.10 -1.12
CA LEU A 18 11.42 -7.41 -2.02
C LEU A 18 11.78 -7.70 -3.48
N PRO A 19 10.80 -8.02 -4.35
CA PRO A 19 11.05 -8.14 -5.78
C PRO A 19 11.44 -6.78 -6.37
N PRO A 20 12.18 -6.75 -7.49
CA PRO A 20 12.40 -5.51 -8.20
C PRO A 20 11.04 -4.89 -8.59
N PRO A 21 10.90 -3.55 -8.56
CA PRO A 21 9.66 -2.92 -8.97
C PRO A 21 9.28 -3.31 -10.39
N HIS A 22 7.99 -3.55 -10.64
CA HIS A 22 7.50 -3.86 -11.98
C HIS A 22 7.72 -2.67 -12.93
N PRO A 23 7.89 -2.91 -14.24
CA PRO A 23 7.98 -1.82 -15.22
C PRO A 23 6.73 -0.92 -15.16
N LEU A 24 6.96 0.39 -15.10
CA LEU A 24 5.92 1.42 -15.21
C LEU A 24 6.58 2.64 -15.81
N GLU A 25 5.98 3.20 -16.86
CA GLU A 25 6.36 4.51 -17.36
C GLU A 25 5.93 5.57 -16.34
N LEU A 26 6.90 6.25 -15.75
CA LEU A 26 6.63 7.28 -14.76
C LEU A 26 6.13 8.54 -15.47
N SER A 27 4.99 9.05 -14.99
CA SER A 27 4.49 10.35 -15.41
C SER A 27 5.11 11.42 -14.50
N ALA A 28 5.03 12.69 -14.91
CA ALA A 28 5.46 13.80 -14.06
C ALA A 28 4.76 13.81 -12.69
N LEU A 29 3.52 13.32 -12.61
CA LEU A 29 2.78 13.18 -11.35
C LEU A 29 3.34 12.05 -10.48
N HIS A 30 3.70 10.91 -11.09
CA HIS A 30 4.37 9.80 -10.40
C HIS A 30 5.69 10.27 -9.77
N GLU A 31 6.52 10.95 -10.55
CA GLU A 31 7.81 11.48 -10.08
C GLU A 31 7.63 12.48 -8.93
N SER A 32 6.66 13.39 -9.05
CA SER A 32 6.37 14.38 -8.01
C SER A 32 5.92 13.72 -6.70
N ALA A 33 5.12 12.66 -6.77
CA ALA A 33 4.72 11.89 -5.60
C ALA A 33 5.91 11.13 -4.96
N LEU A 34 6.81 10.54 -5.77
CA LEU A 34 8.02 9.89 -5.29
C LEU A 34 8.96 10.88 -4.58
N ILE A 35 9.17 12.06 -5.16
CA ILE A 35 9.98 13.14 -4.57
C ILE A 35 9.38 13.59 -3.23
N THR A 36 8.06 13.79 -3.19
CA THR A 36 7.30 14.18 -1.99
C THR A 36 7.51 13.18 -0.84
N LEU A 37 7.61 11.89 -1.16
CA LEU A 37 7.78 10.80 -0.19
C LEU A 37 9.24 10.45 0.10
N SER A 38 10.21 11.15 -0.51
CA SER A 38 11.64 10.87 -0.35
C SER A 38 12.19 11.14 1.06
N GLY A 39 11.44 11.84 1.91
CA GLY A 39 11.81 12.14 3.30
C GLY A 39 11.93 10.93 4.24
N GLY A 40 11.58 9.72 3.79
CA GLY A 40 11.78 8.47 4.55
C GLY A 40 10.71 8.17 5.61
N TYR A 41 9.62 8.94 5.63
CA TYR A 41 8.48 8.72 6.52
C TYR A 41 7.16 8.63 5.74
N GLY A 42 6.15 8.03 6.36
CA GLY A 42 4.82 7.92 5.78
C GLY A 42 4.03 9.22 5.90
N LEU A 43 3.42 9.64 4.80
CA LEU A 43 2.54 10.81 4.71
C LEU A 43 1.08 10.41 4.51
N PHE A 44 0.16 11.17 5.09
CA PHE A 44 -1.26 11.04 4.76
C PHE A 44 -1.55 11.66 3.40
N PHE A 45 -2.55 11.14 2.69
CA PHE A 45 -2.93 11.61 1.34
C PHE A 45 -3.07 13.13 1.22
N ARG A 46 -3.66 13.81 2.21
CA ARG A 46 -3.81 15.28 2.19
C ARG A 46 -2.47 16.00 2.22
N GLN A 47 -1.50 15.52 3.00
CA GLN A 47 -0.16 16.11 3.05
C GLN A 47 0.55 15.96 1.69
N ILE A 48 0.41 14.80 1.04
CA ILE A 48 0.95 14.54 -0.30
C ILE A 48 0.28 15.47 -1.31
N ALA A 49 -1.06 15.56 -1.30
CA ALA A 49 -1.82 16.39 -2.23
C ALA A 49 -1.46 17.87 -2.10
N ASP A 50 -1.35 18.38 -0.87
CA ASP A 50 -1.01 19.77 -0.61
C ASP A 50 0.41 20.08 -1.09
N GLN A 51 1.39 19.20 -0.82
CA GLN A 51 2.78 19.38 -1.28
C GLN A 51 2.92 19.29 -2.80
N VAL A 52 2.26 18.32 -3.44
CA VAL A 52 2.29 18.17 -4.91
C VAL A 52 1.65 19.38 -5.59
N ARG A 53 0.49 19.85 -5.12
CA ARG A 53 -0.19 21.02 -5.69
C ARG A 53 0.58 22.32 -5.47
N ALA A 54 1.23 22.46 -4.31
CA ALA A 54 2.00 23.65 -4.00
C ALA A 54 3.28 23.79 -4.85
N THR A 55 3.80 22.69 -5.40
CA THR A 55 5.15 22.68 -6.02
C THR A 55 5.15 22.38 -7.51
N THR A 56 4.34 21.43 -7.97
CA THR A 56 4.50 20.82 -9.31
C THR A 56 3.19 20.74 -10.10
N HIS A 57 2.08 20.38 -9.45
CA HIS A 57 0.81 20.12 -10.14
C HIS A 57 -0.38 20.82 -9.46
N PRO A 58 -0.53 22.16 -9.58
CA PRO A 58 -1.55 22.94 -8.87
C PRO A 58 -2.98 22.49 -9.17
N ASP A 59 -3.25 22.06 -10.40
CA ASP A 59 -4.59 21.64 -10.85
C ASP A 59 -4.86 20.13 -10.67
N CYS A 60 -3.94 19.39 -10.05
CA CYS A 60 -4.08 17.94 -9.86
C CYS A 60 -5.29 17.60 -9.00
N THR A 61 -6.21 16.80 -9.52
CA THR A 61 -7.38 16.34 -8.78
C THR A 61 -7.03 15.26 -7.75
N ASP A 62 -7.85 15.11 -6.71
CA ASP A 62 -7.69 14.02 -5.72
C ASP A 62 -7.73 12.64 -6.41
N GLN A 63 -8.53 12.50 -7.46
CA GLN A 63 -8.67 11.25 -8.21
C GLN A 63 -7.39 10.92 -8.97
N GLN A 64 -6.83 11.88 -9.71
CA GLN A 64 -5.56 11.69 -10.45
C GLN A 64 -4.41 11.32 -9.52
N LEU A 65 -4.31 11.99 -8.36
CA LEU A 65 -3.29 11.65 -7.37
C LEU A 65 -3.54 10.27 -6.75
N ALA A 66 -4.79 9.91 -6.47
CA ALA A 66 -5.12 8.59 -5.94
C ALA A 66 -4.74 7.48 -6.91
N ASP A 67 -5.05 7.65 -8.20
CA ASP A 67 -4.70 6.70 -9.25
C ASP A 67 -3.17 6.58 -9.37
N ALA A 68 -2.44 7.70 -9.37
CA ALA A 68 -0.98 7.72 -9.39
C ALA A 68 -0.34 6.99 -8.18
N LEU A 69 -0.87 7.16 -6.97
CA LEU A 69 -0.39 6.43 -5.79
C LEU A 69 -0.63 4.93 -5.91
N TRP A 70 -1.77 4.52 -6.46
CA TRP A 70 -2.08 3.11 -6.69
C TRP A 70 -1.22 2.50 -7.80
N ASP A 71 -0.94 3.21 -8.89
CA ASP A 71 -0.02 2.75 -9.93
C ASP A 71 1.38 2.54 -9.37
N LEU A 72 1.87 3.46 -8.53
CA LEU A 72 3.15 3.32 -7.82
C LEU A 72 3.15 2.17 -6.79
N ALA A 73 2.02 1.91 -6.13
CA ALA A 73 1.89 0.80 -5.20
C ALA A 73 1.88 -0.55 -5.92
N TRP A 74 1.10 -0.67 -7.00
CA TRP A 74 1.02 -1.91 -7.80
C TRP A 74 2.32 -2.23 -8.52
N SER A 75 3.08 -1.21 -8.88
CA SER A 75 4.41 -1.39 -9.44
C SER A 75 5.49 -1.66 -8.38
N GLY A 76 5.17 -1.66 -7.09
CA GLY A 76 6.08 -2.04 -6.01
C GLY A 76 7.06 -0.93 -5.61
N ARG A 77 6.64 0.34 -5.64
CA ARG A 77 7.46 1.50 -5.19
C ARG A 77 6.92 2.14 -3.92
N LEU A 78 5.62 2.02 -3.68
CA LEU A 78 4.94 2.54 -2.49
C LEU A 78 4.34 1.41 -1.65
N THR A 79 4.17 1.69 -0.36
CA THR A 79 3.42 0.87 0.59
C THR A 79 2.50 1.73 1.46
N ASN A 80 1.61 1.07 2.21
CA ASN A 80 0.69 1.71 3.15
C ASN A 80 0.71 0.99 4.52
N ASP A 81 0.56 1.75 5.59
CA ASP A 81 0.56 1.23 6.97
C ASP A 81 -0.71 0.45 7.36
N THR A 82 -1.72 0.41 6.49
CA THR A 82 -2.98 -0.31 6.71
C THR A 82 -3.52 -0.98 5.44
N LEU A 83 -4.31 -2.04 5.64
CA LEU A 83 -5.06 -2.69 4.56
C LEU A 83 -6.43 -2.04 4.30
N ALA A 84 -6.78 -0.98 5.06
CA ALA A 84 -8.02 -0.23 4.85
C ALA A 84 -8.20 0.34 3.42
N PRO A 85 -7.22 1.03 2.81
CA PRO A 85 -7.37 1.57 1.45
C PRO A 85 -7.55 0.47 0.41
N LEU A 86 -6.80 -0.64 0.53
CA LEU A 86 -6.94 -1.80 -0.36
C LEU A 86 -8.34 -2.42 -0.27
N ARG A 87 -8.86 -2.63 0.95
CA ARG A 87 -10.22 -3.14 1.16
C ARG A 87 -11.28 -2.21 0.56
N SER A 88 -11.08 -0.90 0.69
CA SER A 88 -11.96 0.10 0.08
C SER A 88 -11.91 0.04 -1.45
N LEU A 89 -10.71 -0.05 -2.04
CA LEU A 89 -10.52 -0.15 -3.49
C LEU A 89 -11.22 -1.41 -4.05
N LEU A 90 -11.03 -2.56 -3.43
CA LEU A 90 -11.65 -3.82 -3.84
C LEU A 90 -13.17 -3.85 -3.56
N GLY A 91 -13.62 -3.16 -2.50
CA GLY A 91 -15.02 -3.04 -2.11
C GLY A 91 -15.84 -2.10 -3.00
N SER A 92 -15.21 -1.08 -3.58
CA SER A 92 -15.84 -0.07 -4.44
C SER A 92 -16.52 -0.67 -5.68
N GLY A 93 -15.99 -1.77 -6.22
CA GLY A 93 -16.50 -2.43 -7.42
C GLY A 93 -17.46 -3.60 -7.17
N ARG A 94 -18.04 -3.74 -5.98
CA ARG A 94 -19.02 -4.79 -5.67
C ARG A 94 -20.39 -4.17 -5.45
N THR A 95 -21.36 -4.52 -6.30
CA THR A 95 -22.79 -4.28 -6.04
C THR A 95 -23.11 -4.64 -4.60
N ALA A 96 -23.82 -3.77 -3.89
CA ALA A 96 -24.26 -4.03 -2.52
C ALA A 96 -24.94 -5.41 -2.44
N GLY A 97 -24.26 -6.39 -1.84
CA GLY A 97 -24.75 -7.78 -1.75
C GLY A 97 -23.85 -8.88 -2.34
N SER A 98 -22.77 -8.55 -3.04
CA SER A 98 -21.97 -9.56 -3.77
C SER A 98 -20.96 -10.37 -2.92
N THR A 99 -20.79 -10.16 -1.61
CA THR A 99 -19.88 -11.01 -0.79
C THR A 99 -20.63 -12.13 -0.09
N ALA A 100 -20.40 -13.39 -0.50
CA ALA A 100 -20.97 -14.59 0.12
C ALA A 100 -20.53 -14.78 1.59
N HIS A 101 -19.36 -14.25 1.96
CA HIS A 101 -18.91 -14.20 3.35
C HIS A 101 -18.95 -12.76 3.87
N ARG A 102 -20.17 -12.32 4.20
CA ARG A 102 -20.34 -11.14 5.05
C ARG A 102 -19.88 -11.54 6.46
N SER A 103 -18.74 -11.01 6.91
CA SER A 103 -18.41 -11.02 8.34
C SER A 103 -19.59 -10.41 9.11
N ARG A 104 -20.21 -11.20 9.99
CA ARG A 104 -21.38 -10.77 10.74
C ARG A 104 -20.96 -9.61 11.63
N ARG A 105 -21.46 -8.41 11.32
CA ARG A 105 -21.24 -7.20 12.14
C ARG A 105 -21.64 -7.56 13.58
N SER A 106 -20.65 -7.61 14.48
CA SER A 106 -20.91 -7.88 15.88
C SER A 106 -21.87 -6.81 16.39
N VAL A 107 -23.00 -7.26 16.96
CA VAL A 107 -24.03 -6.39 17.53
C VAL A 107 -23.35 -5.57 18.63
N PRO A 108 -23.42 -4.21 18.61
CA PRO A 108 -22.76 -3.42 19.64
C PRO A 108 -23.39 -3.76 20.98
N ARG A 109 -22.65 -4.45 21.86
CA ARG A 109 -23.05 -4.58 23.26
C ARG A 109 -22.92 -3.19 23.86
N GLY A 110 -24.06 -2.63 24.27
CA GLY A 110 -24.19 -1.28 24.78
C GLY A 110 -23.21 -1.02 25.92
N ARG A 111 -22.12 -0.32 25.61
CA ARG A 111 -21.27 0.30 26.62
C ARG A 111 -21.86 1.68 26.86
N TYR A 112 -22.49 1.85 28.02
CA TYR A 112 -22.85 3.15 28.55
C TYR A 112 -21.58 4.02 28.56
N GLY A 113 -21.60 5.15 27.86
CA GLY A 113 -20.50 6.11 27.85
C GLY A 113 -19.49 5.94 26.71
N SER A 114 -19.92 6.17 25.48
CA SER A 114 -19.02 6.75 24.46
C SER A 114 -19.80 7.75 23.65
N LEU A 115 -19.66 9.01 24.04
CA LEU A 115 -20.17 10.15 23.28
C LEU A 115 -19.40 10.22 21.96
N THR A 116 -20.16 10.22 20.87
CA THR A 116 -19.77 10.64 19.51
C THR A 116 -18.88 9.67 18.71
N ALA A 117 -19.51 8.64 18.14
CA ALA A 117 -19.27 8.33 16.74
C ALA A 117 -19.88 9.45 15.88
N ALA A 118 -19.37 10.67 16.02
CA ALA A 118 -19.62 11.71 15.05
C ALA A 118 -19.09 11.17 13.71
N ALA A 119 -19.94 11.19 12.69
CA ALA A 119 -19.50 11.07 11.32
C ALA A 119 -18.35 12.07 11.15
N ARG A 120 -17.11 11.57 11.15
CA ARG A 120 -15.96 12.42 10.88
C ARG A 120 -16.20 13.03 9.50
N PRO A 121 -16.12 14.35 9.35
CA PRO A 121 -16.41 14.97 8.07
C PRO A 121 -15.50 14.34 7.02
N ALA A 122 -16.13 13.72 6.02
CA ALA A 122 -15.46 13.04 4.92
C ALA A 122 -14.55 14.00 4.10
N SER A 123 -14.58 15.30 4.39
CA SER A 123 -13.77 16.33 3.73
C SER A 123 -12.34 16.45 4.28
N ARG A 124 -12.03 15.99 5.50
CA ARG A 124 -10.67 16.10 6.07
C ARG A 124 -9.76 14.91 5.78
N THR A 125 -10.33 13.82 5.31
CA THR A 125 -9.62 12.61 4.90
C THR A 125 -9.79 12.48 3.39
N GLY A 126 -8.74 12.13 2.64
CA GLY A 126 -8.88 11.83 1.21
C GLY A 126 -9.89 10.70 0.94
N PRO A 127 -10.12 10.33 -0.33
CA PRO A 127 -10.96 9.19 -0.67
C PRO A 127 -10.62 7.95 0.20
N PRO A 128 -11.61 7.12 0.59
CA PRO A 128 -11.35 5.98 1.46
C PRO A 128 -10.38 4.96 0.84
N THR A 129 -10.23 4.97 -0.48
CA THR A 129 -9.25 4.20 -1.26
C THR A 129 -7.81 4.66 -1.05
N VAL A 130 -7.55 5.79 -0.38
CA VAL A 130 -6.21 6.32 -0.10
C VAL A 130 -5.99 6.66 1.38
N SER A 131 -6.80 6.08 2.27
CA SER A 131 -6.61 6.19 3.72
C SER A 131 -5.27 5.60 4.19
N GLY A 132 -4.83 5.98 5.40
CA GLY A 132 -3.54 5.53 5.95
C GLY A 132 -2.37 6.42 5.53
N ARG A 133 -1.16 6.01 5.92
CA ARG A 133 0.09 6.66 5.55
C ARG A 133 0.73 5.92 4.39
N TRP A 134 1.07 6.67 3.35
CA TRP A 134 1.80 6.20 2.19
C TRP A 134 3.27 6.50 2.37
N SER A 135 4.13 5.54 2.06
CA SER A 135 5.59 5.71 2.14
C SER A 135 6.27 4.98 0.99
N LEU A 136 7.49 5.40 0.66
CA LEU A 136 8.37 4.63 -0.21
C LEU A 136 8.65 3.26 0.42
N LEU A 137 8.79 2.24 -0.42
CA LEU A 137 9.41 0.99 -0.02
C LEU A 137 10.90 1.22 0.26
N PRO A 138 11.51 0.48 1.20
CA PRO A 138 12.94 0.61 1.47
C PRO A 138 13.74 0.29 0.21
N PRO A 139 14.92 0.92 0.04
CA PRO A 139 15.80 0.59 -1.07
C PRO A 139 16.19 -0.89 -1.01
N VAL A 140 16.24 -1.51 -2.19
CA VAL A 140 16.64 -2.91 -2.33
C VAL A 140 18.14 -3.03 -2.06
N GLU A 141 18.55 -4.11 -1.40
CA GLU A 141 19.96 -4.46 -1.21
C GLU A 141 20.65 -4.59 -2.58
N PRO A 142 21.70 -3.80 -2.87
CA PRO A 142 22.32 -3.80 -4.19
C PRO A 142 23.13 -5.07 -4.47
N GLU A 143 23.63 -5.74 -3.43
CA GLU A 143 24.50 -6.90 -3.60
C GLU A 143 23.66 -8.19 -3.83
N PRO A 144 23.81 -8.88 -4.98
CA PRO A 144 22.98 -10.04 -5.33
C PRO A 144 23.18 -11.27 -4.45
N THR A 145 24.39 -11.48 -3.94
CA THR A 145 24.75 -12.59 -3.03
C THR A 145 24.03 -12.49 -1.69
N HIS A 146 23.92 -11.30 -1.08
CA HIS A 146 23.17 -11.03 0.14
C HIS A 146 21.71 -11.40 -0.04
N ARG A 147 21.13 -11.01 -1.17
CA ARG A 147 19.74 -11.34 -1.52
C ARG A 147 19.54 -12.84 -1.76
N ALA A 148 20.43 -13.46 -2.53
CA ALA A 148 20.40 -14.90 -2.78
C ALA A 148 20.53 -15.71 -1.48
N HIS A 149 21.42 -15.27 -0.58
CA HIS A 149 21.60 -15.88 0.74
C HIS A 149 20.33 -15.76 1.59
N ALA A 150 19.74 -14.56 1.68
CA ALA A 150 18.50 -14.34 2.45
C ALA A 150 17.32 -15.16 1.91
N LEU A 151 17.21 -15.27 0.57
CA LEU A 151 16.20 -16.09 -0.08
C LEU A 151 16.42 -17.57 0.24
N ALA A 152 17.64 -18.08 0.08
CA ALA A 152 17.97 -19.47 0.42
C ALA A 152 17.67 -19.79 1.89
N ARG A 153 17.99 -18.87 2.80
CA ARG A 153 17.68 -19.00 4.23
C ARG A 153 16.17 -19.11 4.46
N THR A 154 15.39 -18.21 3.86
CA THR A 154 13.92 -18.20 3.97
C THR A 154 13.30 -19.50 3.47
N LEU A 155 13.81 -20.04 2.36
CA LEU A 155 13.34 -21.31 1.81
C LEU A 155 13.71 -22.50 2.69
N LEU A 156 14.94 -22.55 3.20
CA LEU A 156 15.39 -23.60 4.10
C LEU A 156 14.61 -23.58 5.42
N ASP A 157 14.39 -22.40 6.00
CA ASP A 157 13.62 -22.26 7.24
C ASP A 157 12.16 -22.71 7.06
N ARG A 158 11.58 -22.49 5.87
CA ARG A 158 10.19 -22.89 5.55
C ARG A 158 10.06 -24.36 5.18
N HIS A 159 11.01 -24.92 4.43
CA HIS A 159 10.87 -26.22 3.78
C HIS A 159 11.79 -27.31 4.35
N GLY A 160 12.79 -26.96 5.16
CA GLY A 160 13.80 -27.85 5.72
C GLY A 160 14.83 -28.34 4.69
N VAL A 161 14.34 -28.90 3.57
CA VAL A 161 15.16 -29.32 2.43
C VAL A 161 14.61 -28.66 1.17
N VAL A 162 15.48 -27.95 0.44
CA VAL A 162 15.13 -27.28 -0.81
C VAL A 162 15.51 -28.18 -1.98
N THR A 163 14.50 -28.66 -2.71
CA THR A 163 14.68 -29.39 -3.97
C THR A 163 14.16 -28.54 -5.12
N ARG A 164 14.71 -28.72 -6.34
CA ARG A 164 14.41 -27.86 -7.51
C ARG A 164 12.90 -27.77 -7.83
N GLY A 165 12.12 -28.82 -7.57
CA GLY A 165 10.67 -28.84 -7.81
C GLY A 165 9.81 -28.22 -6.70
N ALA A 166 10.38 -27.96 -5.52
CA ALA A 166 9.64 -27.43 -4.38
C ALA A 166 9.51 -25.89 -4.38
N VAL A 167 10.21 -25.18 -5.29
CA VAL A 167 10.35 -23.72 -5.22
C VAL A 167 10.32 -23.01 -6.59
N GLN A 168 9.70 -23.61 -7.60
CA GLN A 168 9.41 -22.93 -8.87
C GLN A 168 8.18 -22.03 -8.78
#